data_AF-E5L356-F1
#
_entry.id   AF-E5L356-F1
#
_cell.length_a   1.000
_cell.length_b   1.000
_cell.length_c   1.000
_cell.angle_alpha   90.00
_cell.angle_beta   90.00
_cell.angle_gamma   90.00
#
_symmetry.space_group_name_H-M   'P 1'
#
loop_
_entity.id
_entity.type
_entity.pdbx_description
1 polymer ?
#
loop_
_entity_poly.entity_id
_entity_poly.type
_entity_poly.pdbx_seq_one_letter_code
_entity_poly.pdbx_strand_id
1 'polypeptide(L)'
;IMEGPFGPLMEPRFRCLLELPRTLLLPRTWASYCWVWHEWIQVSGSEFSISSSNDRCMALFAYLVHLLQRGVSGSTVSSTMSALSFWFQLFGWKDITKAFPVQQVLRGWKRVTHFPDSRRPISLQILSGILSLLPSVCSSFSGGLFVGILWCLSHWRTGFQIHVVVGWHPDGGCFFLGALRGGFVADI
;
A
#
# COMPACT_ATOMS: atom_id res chain seq x y z
N ILE A 1 -28.60 -19.82 4.82
CA ILE A 1 -27.30 -20.52 5.02
C ILE A 1 -26.38 -20.00 3.92
N MET A 2 -25.56 -19.00 4.23
CA MET A 2 -24.55 -18.53 3.27
C MET A 2 -23.50 -19.62 3.19
N GLU A 3 -23.44 -20.32 2.05
CA GLU A 3 -22.25 -21.07 1.66
C GLU A 3 -21.07 -20.12 1.76
N GLY A 4 -20.21 -20.31 2.77
CA GLY A 4 -19.02 -19.49 2.95
C GLY A 4 -18.12 -19.58 1.70
N PRO A 5 -17.15 -18.66 1.54
CA PRO A 5 -16.32 -18.52 0.33
C PRO A 5 -15.38 -19.71 0.06
N PHE A 6 -15.57 -20.83 0.77
CA PHE A 6 -14.71 -22.01 0.83
C PHE A 6 -15.36 -23.27 0.26
N GLY A 7 -16.61 -23.18 -0.23
CA GLY A 7 -17.50 -24.30 -0.59
C GLY A 7 -16.84 -25.51 -1.27
N PRO A 8 -16.08 -25.36 -2.36
CA PRO A 8 -15.46 -26.50 -3.06
C PRO A 8 -14.01 -26.81 -2.66
N LEU A 9 -13.35 -25.94 -1.88
CA LEU A 9 -11.89 -25.96 -1.68
C LEU A 9 -11.46 -26.37 -0.28
N MET A 10 -12.35 -26.29 0.71
CA MET A 10 -12.05 -26.68 2.08
C MET A 10 -13.14 -27.57 2.65
N GLU A 11 -12.75 -28.75 3.09
CA GLU A 11 -13.66 -29.73 3.69
C GLU A 11 -14.35 -29.14 4.93
N PRO A 12 -15.67 -29.33 5.13
CA PRO A 12 -16.44 -28.66 6.19
C PRO A 12 -15.87 -28.82 7.60
N ARG A 13 -15.23 -29.96 7.88
CA ARG A 13 -14.58 -30.27 9.16
C ARG A 13 -13.37 -29.40 9.48
N PHE A 14 -12.67 -28.88 8.47
CA PHE A 14 -11.49 -28.03 8.65
C PHE A 14 -11.84 -26.54 8.72
N ARG A 15 -13.11 -26.16 8.51
CA ARG A 15 -13.55 -24.76 8.61
C ARG A 15 -13.28 -24.14 9.99
N CYS A 16 -13.35 -24.95 11.06
CA CYS A 16 -13.02 -24.49 12.42
C CYS A 16 -11.55 -24.04 12.53
N LEU A 17 -10.62 -24.63 11.78
CA LEU A 17 -9.21 -24.25 11.79
C LEU A 17 -8.96 -22.88 11.15
N LEU A 18 -9.87 -22.38 10.31
CA LEU A 18 -9.78 -21.02 9.75
C LEU A 18 -10.03 -19.92 10.79
N GLU A 19 -10.64 -20.25 11.92
CA GLU A 19 -10.78 -19.28 13.02
C GLU A 19 -9.41 -18.95 13.64
N LEU A 20 -8.43 -19.86 13.55
CA LEU A 20 -7.09 -19.61 14.10
C LEU A 20 -6.32 -18.52 13.33
N PRO A 21 -6.16 -18.56 11.99
CA PRO A 21 -5.59 -17.43 11.24
C PRO A 21 -6.41 -16.14 11.36
N ARG A 22 -7.73 -16.25 11.54
CA ARG A 22 -8.60 -15.09 11.72
C ARG A 22 -8.26 -14.29 12.99
N THR A 23 -7.91 -14.94 14.09
CA THR A 23 -7.54 -14.22 15.33
C THR A 23 -6.23 -13.44 15.21
N LEU A 24 -5.37 -13.81 14.26
CA LEU A 24 -4.10 -13.12 13.98
C LEU A 24 -4.29 -11.84 13.14
N LEU A 25 -5.47 -11.67 12.54
CA LEU A 25 -5.76 -10.58 11.61
C LEU A 25 -6.81 -9.64 12.19
N LEU A 26 -6.67 -8.35 11.89
CA LEU A 26 -7.73 -7.38 12.17
C LEU A 26 -9.03 -7.81 11.44
N PRO A 27 -10.22 -7.65 12.06
CA PRO A 27 -11.48 -8.06 11.44
C PRO A 27 -11.70 -7.49 10.04
N ARG A 28 -11.23 -6.26 9.81
CA ARG A 28 -11.29 -5.58 8.51
C ARG A 28 -10.39 -6.23 7.45
N THR A 29 -9.18 -6.63 7.84
CA THR A 29 -8.23 -7.32 6.95
C THR A 29 -8.78 -8.69 6.57
N TRP A 30 -9.32 -9.44 7.53
CA TRP A 30 -9.97 -10.72 7.29
C TRP A 30 -11.13 -10.60 6.30
N ALA A 31 -12.04 -9.63 6.53
CA ALA A 31 -13.15 -9.39 5.61
C ALA A 31 -12.68 -9.07 4.19
N SER A 32 -11.65 -8.22 4.06
CA SER A 32 -11.05 -7.91 2.76
C SER A 32 -10.46 -9.14 2.08
N TYR A 33 -9.76 -10.00 2.83
CA TYR A 33 -9.13 -11.20 2.28
C TYR A 33 -10.16 -12.23 1.84
N CYS A 34 -11.22 -12.45 2.63
CA CYS A 34 -12.34 -13.31 2.27
C CYS A 34 -13.07 -12.80 1.04
N TRP A 35 -13.29 -11.49 0.93
CA TRP A 35 -13.94 -10.88 -0.22
C TRP A 35 -13.11 -11.08 -1.50
N VAL A 36 -11.80 -10.81 -1.46
CA VAL A 36 -10.89 -11.03 -2.60
C VAL A 36 -10.91 -12.50 -3.02
N TRP A 37 -10.86 -13.42 -2.06
CA TRP A 37 -10.90 -14.85 -2.36
C TRP A 37 -12.20 -15.24 -3.06
N HIS A 38 -13.34 -14.81 -2.52
CA HIS A 38 -14.64 -15.07 -3.12
C HIS A 38 -14.73 -14.52 -4.55
N GLU A 39 -14.32 -13.26 -4.74
CA GLU A 39 -14.32 -12.61 -6.06
C GLU A 39 -13.43 -13.36 -7.05
N TRP A 40 -12.23 -13.78 -6.63
CA TRP A 40 -11.32 -14.55 -7.46
C TRP A 40 -11.90 -15.91 -7.85
N ILE A 41 -12.48 -16.67 -6.89
CA ILE A 41 -13.12 -17.95 -7.17
C ILE A 41 -14.31 -17.80 -8.12
N GLN A 42 -15.10 -16.74 -7.95
CA GLN A 42 -16.26 -16.47 -8.81
C GLN A 42 -15.85 -16.19 -10.26
N VAL A 43 -14.79 -15.39 -10.47
CA VAL A 43 -14.26 -15.07 -11.80
C VAL A 43 -13.50 -16.26 -12.40
N SER A 44 -12.80 -17.04 -11.57
CA SER A 44 -11.96 -18.15 -12.04
C SER A 44 -12.77 -19.41 -12.32
N GLY A 45 -13.79 -19.70 -11.50
CA GLY A 45 -14.59 -20.92 -11.57
C GLY A 45 -15.49 -21.01 -12.80
N SER A 46 -15.72 -19.90 -13.51
CA SER A 46 -16.44 -19.90 -14.78
C SER A 46 -15.59 -20.32 -15.98
N GLU A 47 -14.26 -20.18 -15.90
CA GLU A 47 -13.38 -20.29 -17.08
C GLU A 47 -12.22 -21.28 -16.91
N PHE A 48 -11.76 -21.55 -15.67
CA PHE A 48 -10.55 -22.33 -15.41
C PHE A 48 -10.72 -23.30 -14.24
N SER A 49 -10.11 -24.48 -14.36
CA SER A 49 -9.90 -25.36 -13.21
C SER A 49 -8.90 -24.74 -12.23
N ILE A 50 -8.97 -25.10 -10.94
CA ILE A 50 -8.05 -24.60 -9.89
C ILE A 50 -7.10 -25.73 -9.45
N SER A 51 -7.14 -26.88 -10.12
CA SER A 51 -6.43 -28.09 -9.69
C SER A 51 -4.91 -27.99 -9.85
N SER A 52 -4.40 -27.46 -10.96
CA SER A 52 -2.95 -27.37 -11.20
C SER A 52 -2.37 -25.99 -10.88
N SER A 53 -1.04 -25.91 -10.72
CA SER A 53 -0.35 -24.62 -10.57
C SER A 53 -0.45 -23.76 -11.84
N ASN A 54 -0.57 -24.39 -13.02
CA ASN A 54 -0.66 -23.67 -14.29
C ASN A 54 -2.06 -23.07 -14.45
N ASP A 55 -3.10 -23.84 -14.14
CA ASP A 55 -4.49 -23.37 -14.27
C ASP A 55 -4.76 -22.18 -13.34
N ARG A 56 -4.23 -22.24 -12.11
CA ARG A 56 -4.27 -21.11 -11.16
C ARG A 56 -3.54 -19.88 -11.68
N CYS A 57 -2.42 -20.07 -12.40
CA CYS A 57 -1.68 -18.96 -13.02
C CYS A 57 -2.53 -18.30 -14.11
N MET A 58 -3.16 -19.09 -14.97
CA MET A 58 -4.08 -18.60 -16.00
C MET A 58 -5.30 -17.90 -15.40
N ALA A 59 -5.90 -18.48 -14.37
CA ALA A 59 -7.00 -17.89 -13.62
C ALA A 59 -6.62 -16.55 -12.98
N LEU A 60 -5.39 -16.45 -12.44
CA LEU A 60 -4.87 -15.19 -11.91
C LEU A 60 -4.70 -14.14 -13.02
N PHE A 61 -4.21 -14.51 -14.20
CA PHE A 61 -4.12 -13.59 -15.34
C PHE A 61 -5.49 -13.12 -15.82
N ALA A 62 -6.47 -14.03 -15.92
CA ALA A 62 -7.84 -13.66 -16.28
C ALA A 62 -8.46 -12.69 -15.27
N TYR A 63 -8.25 -12.95 -13.98
CA TYR A 63 -8.69 -12.04 -12.92
C TYR A 63 -7.97 -10.69 -12.96
N LEU A 64 -6.67 -10.65 -13.26
CA LEU A 64 -5.94 -9.39 -13.50
C LEU A 64 -6.52 -8.63 -14.70
N VAL A 65 -6.89 -9.29 -15.79
CA VAL A 65 -7.56 -8.61 -16.91
C VAL A 65 -8.90 -8.01 -16.47
N HIS A 66 -9.70 -8.77 -15.70
CA HIS A 66 -10.96 -8.29 -15.15
C HIS A 66 -10.80 -7.04 -14.25
N LEU A 67 -9.79 -7.03 -13.37
CA LEU A 67 -9.49 -5.88 -12.52
C LEU A 67 -9.01 -4.66 -13.34
N LEU A 68 -8.28 -4.90 -14.43
CA LEU A 68 -7.79 -3.83 -15.30
C LEU A 68 -8.94 -3.15 -16.04
N GLN A 69 -9.87 -3.93 -16.58
CA GLN A 69 -11.08 -3.44 -17.25
C GLN A 69 -11.97 -2.59 -16.32
N ARG A 70 -11.97 -2.90 -15.02
CA ARG A 70 -12.68 -2.13 -13.98
C ARG A 70 -11.94 -0.86 -13.54
N GLY A 71 -10.74 -0.60 -14.04
CA GLY A 71 -9.96 0.58 -13.67
C GLY A 71 -9.45 0.55 -12.21
N VAL A 72 -9.21 -0.64 -11.66
CA VAL A 72 -8.75 -0.77 -10.27
C VAL A 72 -7.34 -0.18 -10.11
N SER A 73 -7.16 0.63 -9.07
CA SER A 73 -5.90 1.32 -8.80
C SER A 73 -4.77 0.35 -8.45
N GLY A 74 -3.52 0.72 -8.75
CA GLY A 74 -2.36 -0.11 -8.43
C GLY A 74 -2.16 -0.40 -6.93
N SER A 75 -2.60 0.49 -6.02
CA SER A 75 -2.56 0.24 -4.58
C SER A 75 -3.59 -0.82 -4.17
N THR A 76 -4.81 -0.75 -4.72
CA THR A 76 -5.85 -1.75 -4.50
C THR A 76 -5.41 -3.11 -5.04
N VAL A 77 -4.87 -3.18 -6.26
CA VAL A 77 -4.36 -4.44 -6.82
C VAL A 77 -3.24 -5.03 -5.96
N SER A 78 -2.35 -4.20 -5.43
CA SER A 78 -1.30 -4.67 -4.51
C SER A 78 -1.89 -5.34 -3.26
N SER A 79 -2.93 -4.75 -2.66
CA SER A 79 -3.64 -5.34 -1.52
C SER A 79 -4.36 -6.63 -1.90
N THR A 80 -4.95 -6.69 -3.09
CA THR A 80 -5.57 -7.90 -3.64
C THR A 80 -4.55 -9.03 -3.80
N MET A 81 -3.35 -8.74 -4.32
CA MET A 81 -2.29 -9.73 -4.46
C MET A 81 -1.80 -10.25 -3.09
N SER A 82 -1.70 -9.39 -2.07
CA SER A 82 -1.37 -9.82 -0.71
C SER A 82 -2.43 -10.76 -0.12
N ALA A 83 -3.70 -10.47 -0.34
CA ALA A 83 -4.80 -11.35 0.07
C ALA A 83 -4.72 -12.73 -0.60
N LEU A 84 -4.50 -12.77 -1.91
CA LEU A 84 -4.34 -14.04 -2.64
C LEU A 84 -3.08 -14.81 -2.23
N SER A 85 -1.97 -14.12 -2.02
CA SER A 85 -0.73 -14.71 -1.49
C SER A 85 -0.95 -15.38 -0.13
N PHE A 86 -1.70 -14.72 0.77
CA PHE A 86 -2.10 -15.29 2.05
C PHE A 86 -2.89 -16.58 1.87
N TRP A 87 -3.91 -16.58 1.02
CA TRP A 87 -4.72 -17.78 0.79
C TRP A 87 -3.92 -18.92 0.16
N PHE A 88 -3.07 -18.63 -0.82
CA PHE A 88 -2.20 -19.65 -1.41
C PHE A 88 -1.28 -20.27 -0.37
N GLN A 89 -0.68 -19.47 0.50
CA GLN A 89 0.14 -20.00 1.59
C GLN A 89 -0.69 -20.81 2.59
N LEU A 90 -1.89 -20.34 2.93
CA LEU A 90 -2.78 -21.01 3.87
C LEU A 90 -3.25 -22.40 3.37
N PHE A 91 -3.46 -22.54 2.07
CA PHE A 91 -3.77 -23.82 1.43
C PHE A 91 -2.53 -24.68 1.10
N GLY A 92 -1.32 -24.24 1.47
CA GLY A 92 -0.07 -24.93 1.15
C GLY A 92 0.27 -24.93 -0.35
N TRP A 93 -0.29 -24.00 -1.10
CA TRP A 93 -0.11 -23.84 -2.52
C TRP A 93 1.12 -23.01 -2.87
N LYS A 94 1.70 -23.25 -4.04
CA LYS A 94 2.74 -22.38 -4.60
C LYS A 94 2.17 -20.98 -4.79
N ASP A 95 2.86 -20.00 -4.22
CA ASP A 95 2.48 -18.59 -4.34
C ASP A 95 2.75 -18.05 -5.76
N ILE A 96 1.77 -18.18 -6.63
CA ILE A 96 1.83 -17.71 -8.02
C ILE A 96 1.78 -16.17 -8.14
N THR A 97 1.35 -15.45 -7.09
CA THR A 97 1.32 -13.97 -7.12
C THR A 97 2.74 -13.38 -7.22
N LYS A 98 3.73 -14.14 -6.75
CA LYS A 98 5.16 -13.78 -6.79
C LYS A 98 5.86 -14.29 -8.04
N ALA A 99 5.16 -14.97 -8.94
CA ALA A 99 5.74 -15.43 -10.19
C ALA A 99 6.24 -14.24 -11.03
N PHE A 100 7.40 -14.40 -11.66
CA PHE A 100 8.01 -13.36 -12.50
C PHE A 100 7.03 -12.69 -13.48
N PRO A 101 6.22 -13.41 -14.28
CA PRO A 101 5.33 -12.76 -15.24
C PRO A 101 4.23 -11.93 -14.56
N VAL A 102 3.72 -12.38 -13.41
CA VAL A 102 2.75 -11.61 -12.60
C VAL A 102 3.40 -10.32 -12.09
N GLN A 103 4.62 -10.40 -11.58
CA GLN A 103 5.36 -9.23 -11.11
C GLN A 103 5.64 -8.21 -12.21
N GLN A 104 5.91 -8.65 -13.45
CA GLN A 104 6.05 -7.76 -14.60
C GLN A 104 4.73 -7.03 -14.91
N VAL A 105 3.60 -7.75 -14.90
CA VAL A 105 2.27 -7.14 -15.07
C VAL A 105 1.99 -6.10 -14.01
N LEU A 106 2.25 -6.40 -12.72
CA LEU A 106 2.03 -5.46 -11.62
C LEU A 106 2.91 -4.20 -11.71
N ARG A 107 4.14 -4.33 -12.23
CA ARG A 107 5.02 -3.18 -12.49
C ARG A 107 4.47 -2.30 -13.61
N GLY A 108 3.93 -2.91 -14.67
CA GLY A 108 3.23 -2.20 -15.75
C GLY A 108 1.97 -1.50 -15.25
N TRP A 109 1.21 -2.14 -14.36
CA TRP A 109 -0.03 -1.62 -13.80
C TRP A 109 0.13 -0.24 -13.20
N LYS A 110 1.16 -0.05 -12.35
CA LYS A 110 1.43 1.23 -11.71
C LYS A 110 1.69 2.34 -12.71
N ARG A 111 2.23 2.05 -13.89
CA ARG A 111 2.47 3.05 -14.94
C ARG A 111 1.18 3.45 -15.64
N VAL A 112 0.28 2.49 -15.88
CA VAL A 112 -0.99 2.71 -16.57
C VAL A 112 -2.01 3.40 -15.66
N THR A 113 -2.05 3.06 -14.38
CA THR A 113 -3.01 3.63 -13.41
C THR A 113 -2.45 4.82 -12.63
N HIS A 114 -1.27 5.33 -12.98
CA HIS A 114 -0.70 6.51 -12.31
C HIS A 114 -1.48 7.75 -12.73
N PHE A 115 -2.38 8.20 -11.85
CA PHE A 115 -2.94 9.54 -11.96
C PHE A 115 -1.92 10.53 -11.37
N PRO A 116 -1.49 11.56 -12.12
CA PRO A 116 -0.68 12.63 -11.55
C PRO A 116 -1.43 13.23 -10.36
N ASP A 117 -0.74 13.44 -9.24
CA ASP A 117 -1.33 14.05 -8.04
C ASP A 117 -1.94 15.40 -8.43
N SER A 118 -3.27 15.48 -8.44
CA SER A 118 -4.01 16.66 -8.85
C SER A 118 -4.09 17.71 -7.74
N ARG A 119 -3.51 17.43 -6.56
CA ARG A 119 -3.40 18.44 -5.51
C ARG A 119 -2.53 19.55 -6.06
N ARG A 120 -3.16 20.72 -6.28
CA ARG A 120 -2.43 21.94 -6.60
C ARG A 120 -1.33 22.11 -5.54
N PRO A 121 -0.08 22.42 -5.94
CA PRO A 121 0.94 22.77 -4.97
C PRO A 121 0.35 23.84 -4.05
N ILE A 122 0.54 23.68 -2.74
CA ILE A 122 0.07 24.66 -1.75
C ILE A 122 0.55 26.02 -2.24
N SER A 123 -0.40 26.92 -2.54
CA SER A 123 -0.02 28.22 -3.08
C SER A 123 0.82 28.95 -2.05
N LEU A 124 1.85 29.68 -2.50
CA LEU A 124 2.72 30.43 -1.59
C LEU A 124 1.93 31.34 -0.65
N GLN A 125 0.77 31.82 -1.08
CA GLN A 125 -0.15 32.62 -0.27
C GLN A 125 -0.79 31.84 0.89
N ILE A 126 -1.21 30.60 0.66
CA ILE A 126 -1.76 29.75 1.72
C ILE A 126 -0.65 29.41 2.72
N LEU A 127 0.55 29.12 2.21
CA LEU A 127 1.70 28.80 3.04
C LEU A 127 2.14 30.00 3.88
N SER A 128 2.24 31.20 3.28
CA SER A 128 2.55 32.44 4.02
C SER A 128 1.48 32.78 5.04
N GLY A 129 0.20 32.53 4.73
CA GLY A 129 -0.90 32.70 5.67
C GLY A 129 -0.75 31.82 6.90
N ILE A 130 -0.46 30.53 6.70
CA ILE A 130 -0.20 29.59 7.80
C ILE A 130 1.02 30.04 8.63
N LEU A 131 2.13 30.39 7.97
CA LEU A 131 3.35 30.87 8.62
C LEU A 131 3.15 32.15 9.43
N SER A 132 2.26 33.05 9.00
CA SER A 132 1.94 34.27 9.75
C SER A 132 1.10 34.02 11.00
N LEU A 133 0.36 32.90 11.05
CA LEU A 133 -0.47 32.50 12.18
C LEU A 133 0.28 31.60 13.19
N LEU A 134 1.37 30.95 12.76
CA LEU A 134 2.20 30.11 13.63
C LEU A 134 2.66 30.83 14.92
N PRO A 135 3.19 32.07 14.88
CA PRO A 135 3.63 32.78 16.08
C PRO A 135 2.49 33.05 17.08
N SER A 136 1.27 33.24 16.59
CA SER A 136 0.10 33.51 17.45
C SER A 136 -0.49 32.26 18.11
N VAL A 137 -0.32 31.08 17.50
CA VAL A 137 -0.85 29.81 18.03
C VAL A 137 0.20 29.08 18.86
N CYS A 138 1.48 29.31 18.59
CA CYS A 138 2.59 28.58 19.19
C CYS A 138 3.52 29.54 19.96
N SER A 139 3.07 30.06 21.10
CA SER A 139 3.83 31.00 21.94
C SER A 139 5.03 30.39 22.68
N SER A 140 5.16 29.06 22.70
CA SER A 140 6.22 28.33 23.43
C SER A 140 7.10 27.46 22.52
N PHE A 141 7.03 27.63 21.20
CA PHE A 141 7.71 26.73 20.28
C PHE A 141 9.13 27.20 19.98
N SER A 142 10.11 26.38 20.37
CA SER A 142 11.54 26.63 20.20
C SER A 142 11.89 26.85 18.73
N GLY A 143 12.65 27.92 18.45
CA GLY A 143 12.91 28.47 17.11
C GLY A 143 13.48 27.51 16.04
N GLY A 144 13.85 26.28 16.41
CA GLY A 144 14.40 25.27 15.49
C GLY A 144 13.42 24.82 14.39
N LEU A 145 12.12 24.77 14.66
CA LEU A 145 11.14 24.34 13.64
C LEU A 145 10.82 25.45 12.63
N PHE A 146 10.91 26.72 13.04
CA PHE A 146 10.76 27.85 12.13
C PHE A 146 11.93 27.89 11.14
N VAL A 147 13.16 27.63 11.61
CA VAL A 147 14.34 27.46 10.75
C VAL A 147 14.18 26.26 9.81
N GLY A 148 13.65 25.13 10.30
CA GLY A 148 13.37 23.96 9.47
C GLY A 148 12.34 24.21 8.35
N ILE A 149 11.28 24.96 8.65
CA ILE A 149 10.26 25.33 7.63
C ILE A 149 10.86 26.31 6.60
N LEU A 150 11.65 27.29 7.04
CA LEU A 150 12.33 28.24 6.14
C LEU A 150 13.38 27.54 5.25
N TRP A 151 14.08 26.52 5.77
CA TRP A 151 15.01 25.71 4.99
C TRP A 151 14.30 24.80 3.97
N CYS A 152 13.18 24.19 4.35
CA CYS A 152 12.32 23.45 3.41
C CYS A 152 11.78 24.36 2.30
N LEU A 153 11.45 25.62 2.63
CA LEU A 153 10.98 26.62 1.67
C LEU A 153 12.07 27.08 0.69
N SER A 154 13.31 27.25 1.15
CA SER A 154 14.43 27.63 0.28
C SER A 154 14.76 26.52 -0.72
N HIS A 155 14.68 25.25 -0.29
CA HIS A 155 14.95 24.10 -1.15
C HIS A 155 13.76 23.70 -2.04
N TRP A 156 12.51 23.97 -1.66
CA TRP A 156 11.35 23.80 -2.55
C TRP A 156 11.48 24.65 -3.82
N ARG A 157 12.08 25.85 -3.72
CA ARG A 157 12.34 26.74 -4.88
C ARG A 157 13.28 26.11 -5.92
N THR A 158 14.01 25.05 -5.57
CA THR A 158 14.94 24.33 -6.47
C THR A 158 14.41 22.99 -6.99
N GLY A 159 13.18 22.59 -6.65
CA GLY A 159 12.51 21.44 -7.27
C GLY A 159 12.93 20.05 -6.77
N PHE A 160 13.58 19.95 -5.60
CA PHE A 160 13.95 18.65 -5.00
C PHE A 160 12.88 18.15 -4.02
N GLN A 161 12.46 16.89 -4.16
CA GLN A 161 11.66 16.20 -3.14
C GLN A 161 12.56 15.77 -1.97
N ILE A 162 12.34 16.33 -0.79
CA ILE A 162 13.03 15.93 0.43
C ILE A 162 12.07 15.10 1.29
N HIS A 163 12.48 13.88 1.64
CA HIS A 163 11.88 13.12 2.74
C HIS A 163 12.63 13.49 4.03
N VAL A 164 12.03 14.34 4.86
CA VAL A 164 12.61 14.71 6.16
C VAL A 164 12.00 13.84 7.26
N VAL A 165 12.83 13.12 8.00
CA VAL A 165 12.46 12.55 9.30
C VAL A 165 13.05 13.47 10.36
N VAL A 166 12.18 14.11 11.14
CA VAL A 166 12.59 14.95 12.28
C VAL A 166 12.65 14.06 13.52
N GLY A 167 13.85 13.92 14.10
CA GLY A 167 14.05 13.28 15.40
C GLY A 167 14.26 14.32 16.50
N TRP A 168 13.62 14.11 17.66
CA TRP A 168 13.72 15.00 18.82
C TRP A 168 14.66 14.38 19.86
N HIS A 169 15.73 15.11 20.26
CA HIS A 169 16.62 14.71 21.36
C HIS A 169 16.11 15.34 22.68
N PRO A 170 16.09 14.60 23.80
CA PRO A 170 15.55 15.08 25.08
C PRO A 170 16.31 16.29 25.66
N ASP A 171 17.52 16.59 25.19
CA ASP A 171 18.33 17.73 25.65
C ASP A 171 18.12 19.02 24.83
N GLY A 172 17.05 19.11 24.03
CA GLY A 172 16.66 20.33 23.33
C GLY A 172 17.35 20.59 21.97
N GLY A 173 18.11 19.61 21.46
CA GLY A 173 18.67 19.63 20.11
C GLY A 173 17.73 18.99 19.08
N CYS A 174 17.57 19.64 17.92
CA CYS A 174 16.94 19.04 16.75
C CYS A 174 18.03 18.54 15.79
N PHE A 175 17.96 17.29 15.36
CA PHE A 175 18.82 16.77 14.29
C PHE A 175 17.98 16.51 13.04
N PHE A 176 18.50 16.93 11.89
CA PHE A 176 17.87 16.72 10.58
C PHE A 176 18.64 15.63 9.83
N LEU A 177 18.03 14.45 9.67
CA LEU A 177 18.59 13.40 8.83
C LEU A 177 17.95 13.49 7.44
N GLY A 178 18.63 14.17 6.52
CA GLY A 178 18.24 14.24 5.12
C GLY A 178 18.77 13.05 4.34
N ALA A 179 17.89 12.10 3.98
CA ALA A 179 18.27 11.04 3.05
C ALA A 179 18.08 11.54 1.60
N LEU A 180 19.16 12.02 0.99
CA LEU A 180 19.22 12.17 -0.46
C LEU A 180 19.30 10.78 -1.09
N ARG A 181 18.51 10.52 -2.12
CA ARG A 181 18.66 9.32 -2.94
C ARG A 181 19.99 9.43 -3.70
N GLY A 182 21.08 9.00 -3.07
CA GLY A 182 22.44 9.02 -3.66
C GLY A 182 23.59 9.39 -2.72
N GLY A 183 23.38 9.66 -1.43
CA GLY A 183 24.50 9.90 -0.51
C GLY A 183 24.05 10.44 0.84
N PHE A 184 24.64 9.92 1.90
CA PHE A 184 24.44 10.38 3.27
C PHE A 184 25.41 11.55 3.51
N VAL A 185 24.89 12.72 3.84
CA VAL A 185 25.71 13.81 4.39
C VAL A 185 25.18 14.06 5.80
N ALA A 186 25.99 13.68 6.78
CA ALA A 186 25.80 14.10 8.16
C ALA A 186 26.58 15.40 8.35
N ASP A 187 25.90 16.48 8.68
CA ASP A 187 26.55 17.65 9.27
C ASP A 187 26.03 17.81 10.70
N ILE A 188 26.98 18.10 11.59
CA ILE A 188 26.88 18.14 13.06
C ILE A 188 26.10 19.36 13.53
#